data_AF-A0A850BUY3-F1
#
_entry.id   AF-A0A850BUY3-F1
#
_cell.length_a   1.000
_cell.length_b   1.000
_cell.length_c   1.000
_cell.angle_alpha   90.00
_cell.angle_beta   90.00
_cell.angle_gamma   90.00
#
_symmetry.space_group_name_H-M   'P 1'
#
loop_
_entity.id
_entity.type
_entity.pdbx_description
1 polymer ?
#
loop_
_entity_poly.entity_id
_entity_poly.type
_entity_poly.pdbx_seq_one_letter_code
_entity_poly.pdbx_strand_id
1 'polypeptide(L)'
;MTDGLKRRLAPAPPDATRSLPGINAWALAPQAPTPDQSPTDRSGGDETGWFEALDPTATEPPPRKPYGAFPLLGGAIAAIAFGNGLFLRAFVPAVLALAALVVLTLTQNPDPARRKIKRRGLSLERSRLWFQSPDPTRSLTLVEPLEPFGVTLLSTPRHDRAVAVLTSTSGTFCVGCSFDAAARRGASHLLDSAFTVTTDESGLEAIGPDGEPLTLAPDDFLRLLQTLGNIDRGCFDRLVLSDARGAPLVLNGGERRELRVGDRVLDLSAPIEWRGIVFQEGLGQAIAVYQGTWIRQGSTEIVLVSLLPSLMSAGAQGIAENGSLAGLDRSVLRDLRLMQAVPEEPPPVEQRVAIDRLFMLPVRYALDRAPRPSKHSMGRAQRQD
;
A
#
# COMPACT_ATOMS: atom_id res chain seq x y z
N MET A 1 52.13 -53.44 9.75
CA MET A 1 51.59 -54.39 10.75
C MET A 1 51.08 -53.55 11.90
N THR A 2 49.80 -53.37 12.19
CA THR A 2 48.54 -54.04 11.80
C THR A 2 47.41 -53.08 12.14
N ASP A 3 46.31 -53.23 11.40
CA ASP A 3 44.92 -52.80 11.59
C ASP A 3 44.55 -52.10 12.92
N GLY A 4 43.70 -51.09 12.97
CA GLY A 4 42.57 -50.82 12.09
C GLY A 4 41.32 -50.76 12.97
N LEU A 5 40.68 -49.59 13.11
CA LEU A 5 39.28 -49.53 13.49
C LEU A 5 38.62 -48.28 12.90
N LYS A 6 38.05 -48.49 11.72
CA LYS A 6 37.11 -47.61 11.03
C LYS A 6 35.83 -47.53 11.86
N ARG A 7 35.50 -46.38 12.46
CA ARG A 7 34.11 -46.07 12.84
C ARG A 7 33.42 -45.33 11.70
N ARG A 8 32.46 -46.04 11.11
CA ARG A 8 31.52 -45.58 10.09
C ARG A 8 30.68 -44.44 10.66
N LEU A 9 30.79 -43.24 10.10
CA LEU A 9 29.74 -42.23 10.21
C LEU A 9 28.60 -42.64 9.28
N ALA A 10 27.38 -42.65 9.82
CA ALA A 10 26.16 -42.85 9.05
C ALA A 10 25.93 -41.67 8.09
N PRO A 11 25.38 -41.91 6.89
CA PRO A 11 25.00 -40.84 5.98
C PRO A 11 23.80 -40.07 6.55
N ALA A 12 23.95 -38.74 6.64
CA ALA A 12 22.85 -37.83 6.90
C ALA A 12 21.82 -37.91 5.75
N PRO A 13 20.51 -37.82 6.04
CA PRO A 13 19.48 -37.92 5.02
C PRO A 13 19.49 -36.70 4.07
N PRO A 14 19.15 -36.90 2.78
CA PRO A 14 19.02 -35.81 1.81
C PRO A 14 17.67 -35.10 1.95
N ASP A 15 17.65 -33.86 1.46
CA ASP A 15 16.46 -33.12 1.03
C ASP A 15 15.39 -32.80 2.09
N ALA A 16 15.63 -31.69 2.78
CA ALA A 16 14.55 -30.78 3.17
C ALA A 16 14.67 -29.51 2.30
N THR A 17 14.27 -29.64 1.03
CA THR A 17 13.78 -28.50 0.24
C THR A 17 12.58 -27.92 0.98
N ARG A 18 12.84 -27.00 1.91
CA ARG A 18 11.84 -26.01 2.32
C ARG A 18 11.54 -25.19 1.08
N SER A 19 10.48 -25.58 0.38
CA SER A 19 9.72 -24.71 -0.49
C SER A 19 9.36 -23.46 0.31
N LEU A 20 10.11 -22.39 0.09
CA LEU A 20 9.67 -21.05 0.43
C LEU A 20 8.34 -20.82 -0.30
N PRO A 21 7.31 -20.24 0.35
CA PRO A 21 6.07 -19.92 -0.33
C PRO A 21 6.38 -19.04 -1.54
N GLY A 22 6.17 -19.61 -2.72
CA GLY A 22 6.41 -18.96 -3.99
C GLY A 22 5.32 -17.93 -4.30
N ILE A 23 5.77 -16.71 -4.59
CA ILE A 23 5.39 -15.87 -5.74
C ILE A 23 3.92 -15.39 -5.86
N ASN A 24 2.93 -15.92 -5.13
CA ASN A 24 1.51 -15.59 -5.34
C ASN A 24 0.74 -15.23 -4.06
N ALA A 25 1.35 -14.50 -3.11
CA ALA A 25 0.61 -14.07 -1.92
C ALA A 25 -0.58 -13.13 -2.24
N TRP A 26 -0.56 -12.42 -3.38
CA TRP A 26 -1.67 -11.55 -3.80
C TRP A 26 -2.78 -12.25 -4.59
N ALA A 27 -2.69 -13.56 -4.80
CA ALA A 27 -3.80 -14.31 -5.36
C ALA A 27 -4.92 -14.37 -4.32
N LEU A 28 -5.78 -13.34 -4.33
CA LEU A 28 -7.10 -13.38 -3.71
C LEU A 28 -7.71 -14.74 -4.05
N ALA A 29 -7.90 -15.58 -3.03
CA ALA A 29 -8.59 -16.85 -3.22
C ALA A 29 -9.92 -16.54 -3.91
N PRO A 30 -10.23 -17.14 -5.08
CA PRO A 30 -11.54 -16.97 -5.68
C PRO A 30 -12.57 -17.47 -4.66
N GLN A 31 -13.49 -16.60 -4.26
CA GLN A 31 -14.66 -17.05 -3.52
C GLN A 31 -15.35 -18.15 -4.34
N ALA A 32 -15.65 -19.28 -3.68
CA ALA A 32 -16.27 -20.42 -4.33
C ALA A 32 -17.60 -19.98 -4.99
N PRO A 33 -17.86 -20.34 -6.26
CA PRO A 33 -19.10 -19.99 -6.92
C PRO A 33 -20.26 -20.77 -6.32
N THR A 34 -21.31 -20.06 -5.94
CA THR A 34 -22.65 -20.61 -5.71
C THR A 34 -23.12 -21.30 -6.98
N PRO A 35 -23.53 -22.58 -6.96
CA PRO A 35 -23.91 -23.29 -8.17
C PRO A 35 -25.39 -23.01 -8.48
N ASP A 36 -25.68 -21.96 -9.26
CA ASP A 36 -26.77 -21.96 -10.25
C ASP A 36 -26.78 -20.67 -11.10
N GLN A 37 -25.90 -20.55 -12.10
CA GLN A 37 -26.09 -19.57 -13.19
C GLN A 37 -25.64 -20.15 -14.53
N SER A 38 -26.63 -20.36 -15.40
CA SER A 38 -26.53 -20.77 -16.79
C SER A 38 -25.68 -19.82 -17.64
N PRO A 39 -25.02 -20.31 -18.70
CA PRO A 39 -24.12 -19.51 -19.52
C PRO A 39 -24.91 -18.72 -20.57
N THR A 40 -25.16 -17.45 -20.30
CA THR A 40 -25.61 -16.48 -21.31
C THR A 40 -24.84 -15.17 -21.16
N ASP A 41 -24.27 -14.73 -22.29
CA ASP A 41 -23.66 -13.43 -22.57
C ASP A 41 -22.36 -13.02 -21.85
N ARG A 42 -21.23 -13.32 -22.51
CA ARG A 42 -20.01 -12.51 -22.42
C ARG A 42 -20.19 -11.22 -23.24
N SER A 43 -20.96 -10.27 -22.73
CA SER A 43 -20.80 -8.87 -23.12
C SER A 43 -19.68 -8.27 -22.26
N GLY A 44 -18.57 -7.89 -22.88
CA GLY A 44 -17.53 -7.10 -22.23
C GLY A 44 -18.10 -5.74 -21.84
N GLY A 45 -18.60 -5.63 -20.61
CA GLY A 45 -18.97 -4.35 -20.03
C GLY A 45 -17.70 -3.54 -19.82
N ASP A 46 -17.67 -2.32 -20.35
CA ASP A 46 -16.75 -1.25 -19.94
C ASP A 46 -16.94 -1.10 -18.41
N GLU A 47 -16.14 -1.82 -17.61
CA GLU A 47 -16.13 -1.72 -16.14
C GLU A 47 -15.62 -0.33 -15.77
N THR A 48 -16.54 0.61 -15.72
CA THR A 48 -16.33 1.97 -15.24
C THR A 48 -16.38 1.93 -13.72
N GLY A 49 -15.20 2.00 -13.09
CA GLY A 49 -15.06 2.00 -11.64
C GLY A 49 -14.97 3.44 -11.11
N TRP A 50 -15.90 3.84 -10.25
CA TRP A 50 -15.80 5.12 -9.52
C TRP A 50 -15.40 4.88 -8.07
N PHE A 51 -14.43 5.67 -7.58
CA PHE A 51 -13.97 5.69 -6.20
C PHE A 51 -14.10 7.12 -5.67
N GLU A 52 -15.03 7.35 -4.75
CA GLU A 52 -15.31 8.69 -4.24
C GLU A 52 -14.25 9.10 -3.21
N ALA A 53 -13.64 10.28 -3.41
CA ALA A 53 -12.75 10.82 -2.41
C ALA A 53 -13.56 11.27 -1.19
N LEU A 54 -13.13 10.88 0.00
CA LEU A 54 -13.68 11.39 1.24
C LEU A 54 -13.39 12.90 1.32
N ASP A 55 -14.41 13.65 1.74
CA ASP A 55 -14.28 15.09 1.95
C ASP A 55 -13.34 15.32 3.16
N PRO A 56 -12.19 15.98 2.98
CA PRO A 56 -11.23 16.21 4.07
C PRO A 56 -11.81 17.09 5.18
N THR A 57 -12.86 17.86 4.88
CA THR A 57 -13.55 18.75 5.84
C THR A 57 -14.79 18.13 6.46
N ALA A 58 -15.23 16.97 5.96
CA ALA A 58 -16.36 16.27 6.56
C ALA A 58 -15.94 15.73 7.93
N THR A 59 -16.40 16.41 8.98
CA THR A 59 -16.37 15.89 10.34
C THR A 59 -16.97 14.49 10.32
N GLU A 60 -16.29 13.49 10.89
CA GLU A 60 -16.79 12.11 10.96
C GLU A 60 -18.28 12.14 11.32
N PRO A 61 -19.16 11.52 10.52
CA PRO A 61 -20.57 11.52 10.83
C PRO A 61 -20.69 10.95 12.25
N PRO A 62 -21.33 11.67 13.19
CA PRO A 62 -21.40 11.22 14.57
C PRO A 62 -21.92 9.79 14.56
N PRO A 63 -21.34 8.89 15.38
CA PRO A 63 -21.70 7.47 15.37
C PRO A 63 -23.22 7.40 15.37
N ARG A 64 -23.80 6.74 14.36
CA ARG A 64 -25.25 6.64 14.15
C ARG A 64 -25.86 6.08 15.43
N LYS A 65 -26.20 6.98 16.35
CA LYS A 65 -26.92 6.68 17.57
C LYS A 65 -28.26 6.12 17.07
N PRO A 66 -28.63 4.86 17.37
CA PRO A 66 -29.90 4.26 16.94
C PRO A 66 -31.13 4.92 17.63
N TYR A 67 -30.97 6.16 18.10
CA TYR A 67 -31.92 6.92 18.87
C TYR A 67 -32.72 7.83 17.94
N GLY A 68 -33.82 7.30 17.41
CA GLY A 68 -34.80 8.13 16.70
C GLY A 68 -36.15 7.46 16.55
N ALA A 69 -36.19 6.15 16.28
CA ALA A 69 -37.45 5.46 16.03
C ALA A 69 -38.12 4.89 17.30
N PHE A 70 -37.35 4.56 18.34
CA PHE A 70 -37.89 3.92 19.55
C PHE A 70 -38.88 4.77 20.38
N PRO A 71 -38.68 6.08 20.63
CA PRO A 71 -39.62 6.85 21.44
C PRO A 71 -40.95 7.13 20.70
N LEU A 72 -40.92 7.28 19.38
CA LEU A 72 -42.13 7.47 18.56
C LEU A 72 -42.98 6.19 18.51
N LEU A 73 -42.33 5.02 18.43
CA LEU A 73 -43.02 3.73 18.50
C LEU A 73 -43.66 3.52 19.88
N GLY A 74 -42.95 3.87 20.96
CA GLY A 74 -43.47 3.78 22.33
C GLY A 74 -44.68 4.69 22.58
N GLY A 75 -44.62 5.95 22.11
CA GLY A 75 -45.74 6.89 22.23
C GLY A 75 -46.99 6.46 21.45
N ALA A 76 -46.80 5.91 20.25
CA ALA A 76 -47.88 5.35 19.43
C ALA A 76 -48.59 4.17 20.13
N ILE A 77 -47.84 3.23 20.72
CA ILE A 77 -48.41 2.09 21.43
C ILE A 77 -49.20 2.54 22.67
N ALA A 78 -48.68 3.52 23.42
CA ALA A 78 -49.37 4.08 24.58
C ALA A 78 -50.68 4.78 24.22
N ALA A 79 -50.70 5.55 23.12
CA ALA A 79 -51.92 6.23 22.64
C ALA A 79 -53.02 5.23 22.21
N ILE A 80 -52.63 4.08 21.63
CA ILE A 80 -53.57 3.00 21.27
C ILE A 80 -54.12 2.30 22.52
N ALA A 81 -53.28 2.11 23.55
CA ALA A 81 -53.67 1.41 24.78
C ALA A 81 -54.67 2.21 25.65
N PHE A 82 -54.52 3.53 25.73
CA PHE A 82 -55.35 4.39 26.61
C PHE A 82 -56.54 5.07 25.92
N GLY A 83 -56.64 5.02 24.59
CA GLY A 83 -57.76 5.58 23.84
C GLY A 83 -59.03 4.71 23.89
N ASN A 84 -60.08 5.17 24.58
CA ASN A 84 -61.38 4.48 24.68
C ASN A 84 -62.34 4.72 23.49
N GLY A 85 -61.88 5.34 22.41
CA GLY A 85 -62.69 5.59 21.22
C GLY A 85 -62.46 4.54 20.14
N LEU A 86 -63.54 3.92 19.63
CA LEU A 86 -63.49 3.01 18.46
C LEU A 86 -62.82 3.69 17.26
N PHE A 87 -63.03 5.00 17.09
CA PHE A 87 -62.38 5.81 16.07
C PHE A 87 -60.85 5.90 16.24
N LEU A 88 -60.37 6.02 17.48
CA LEU A 88 -58.93 6.12 17.78
C LEU A 88 -58.20 4.81 17.46
N ARG A 89 -58.85 3.66 17.72
CA ARG A 89 -58.28 2.34 17.46
C ARG A 89 -58.15 1.99 15.99
N ALA A 90 -59.00 2.55 15.12
CA ALA A 90 -58.96 2.29 13.68
C ALA A 90 -58.08 3.28 12.92
N PHE A 91 -58.10 4.57 13.27
CA PHE A 91 -57.39 5.60 12.51
C PHE A 91 -55.91 5.72 12.85
N VAL A 92 -55.52 5.55 14.12
CA VAL A 92 -54.12 5.70 14.55
C VAL A 92 -53.18 4.69 13.88
N PRO A 93 -53.51 3.38 13.77
CA PRO A 93 -52.65 2.43 13.06
C PRO A 93 -52.53 2.75 11.57
N ALA A 94 -53.62 3.21 10.94
CA ALA A 94 -53.62 3.56 9.52
C ALA A 94 -52.74 4.78 9.22
N VAL A 95 -52.81 5.82 10.06
CA VAL A 95 -51.96 7.02 9.93
C VAL A 95 -50.49 6.68 10.18
N LEU A 96 -50.20 5.82 11.16
CA LEU A 96 -48.83 5.38 11.44
C LEU A 96 -48.27 4.49 10.33
N ALA A 97 -49.08 3.58 9.77
CA ALA A 97 -48.68 2.76 8.64
C ALA A 97 -48.39 3.62 7.40
N LEU A 98 -49.23 4.63 7.15
CA LEU A 98 -49.02 5.59 6.05
C LEU A 98 -47.76 6.44 6.29
N ALA A 99 -47.54 6.93 7.51
CA ALA A 99 -46.34 7.68 7.86
C ALA A 99 -45.07 6.82 7.75
N ALA A 100 -45.12 5.56 8.20
CA ALA A 100 -44.03 4.61 8.06
C ALA A 100 -43.73 4.32 6.58
N LEU A 101 -44.77 4.15 5.76
CA LEU A 101 -44.63 3.96 4.31
C LEU A 101 -44.04 5.20 3.61
N VAL A 102 -44.45 6.40 4.02
CA VAL A 102 -43.90 7.67 3.51
C VAL A 102 -42.44 7.84 3.92
N VAL A 103 -42.07 7.50 5.16
CA VAL A 103 -40.67 7.53 5.60
C VAL A 103 -39.85 6.47 4.86
N LEU A 104 -40.37 5.26 4.64
CA LEU A 104 -39.72 4.22 3.85
C LEU A 104 -39.52 4.67 2.40
N THR A 105 -40.52 5.27 1.76
CA THR A 105 -40.39 5.73 0.36
C THR A 105 -39.48 6.96 0.23
N LEU A 106 -39.51 7.90 1.19
CA LEU A 106 -38.62 9.06 1.21
C LEU A 106 -37.17 8.71 1.56
N THR A 107 -36.94 7.64 2.34
CA THR A 107 -35.57 7.15 2.62
C THR A 107 -35.04 6.25 1.50
N GLN A 108 -35.93 5.61 0.73
CA GLN A 108 -35.55 4.74 -0.40
C GLN A 108 -35.34 5.49 -1.72
N ASN A 109 -35.84 6.72 -1.87
CA ASN A 109 -35.58 7.56 -3.04
C ASN A 109 -34.70 8.78 -2.66
N PRO A 110 -33.38 8.61 -2.50
CA PRO A 110 -32.48 9.74 -2.60
C PRO A 110 -32.60 10.31 -4.03
N ASP A 111 -33.21 11.47 -4.12
CA ASP A 111 -33.43 12.27 -5.34
C ASP A 111 -32.18 12.25 -6.25
N PRO A 112 -32.19 11.52 -7.39
CA PRO A 112 -31.02 11.39 -8.27
C PRO A 112 -30.68 12.70 -9.00
N ALA A 113 -31.61 13.66 -9.01
CA ALA A 113 -31.46 14.92 -9.75
C ALA A 113 -30.78 16.04 -8.95
N ARG A 114 -30.65 15.91 -7.61
CA ARG A 114 -30.23 17.02 -6.73
C ARG A 114 -28.78 17.00 -6.26
N ARG A 115 -27.96 16.08 -6.77
CA ARG A 115 -26.50 16.08 -6.53
C ARG A 115 -25.75 15.89 -7.85
N LYS A 116 -25.78 16.93 -8.70
CA LYS A 116 -24.57 17.32 -9.45
C LYS A 116 -23.53 17.84 -8.45
N ILE A 117 -23.18 17.00 -7.47
CA ILE A 117 -21.97 17.20 -6.69
C ILE A 117 -20.87 17.17 -7.72
N LYS A 118 -20.06 18.22 -7.76
CA LYS A 118 -18.79 18.19 -8.44
C LYS A 118 -17.98 17.08 -7.76
N ARG A 119 -18.04 15.88 -8.33
CA ARG A 119 -17.51 14.67 -7.67
C ARG A 119 -16.00 14.73 -7.76
N ARG A 120 -15.34 14.68 -6.60
CA ARG A 120 -13.90 14.49 -6.47
C ARG A 120 -13.64 13.02 -6.25
N GLY A 121 -12.71 12.43 -6.98
CA GLY A 121 -12.44 11.00 -6.85
C GLY A 121 -11.58 10.45 -7.95
N LEU A 122 -11.54 9.12 -8.01
CA LEU A 122 -10.86 8.38 -9.05
C LEU A 122 -11.88 7.70 -9.95
N SER A 123 -11.66 7.83 -11.24
CA SER A 123 -12.41 7.10 -12.26
C SER A 123 -11.47 6.15 -12.96
N LEU A 124 -11.89 4.90 -13.06
CA LEU A 124 -11.24 3.89 -13.86
C LEU A 124 -12.10 3.63 -15.10
N GLU A 125 -11.54 3.85 -16.27
CA GLU A 125 -12.18 3.56 -17.56
C GLU A 125 -11.16 2.89 -18.46
N ARG A 126 -11.48 1.70 -19.00
CA ARG A 126 -10.61 0.95 -19.93
C ARG A 126 -9.17 0.79 -19.42
N SER A 127 -9.04 0.42 -18.15
CA SER A 127 -7.75 0.29 -17.44
C SER A 127 -6.95 1.58 -17.28
N ARG A 128 -7.53 2.74 -17.59
CA ARG A 128 -6.93 4.06 -17.37
C ARG A 128 -7.49 4.62 -16.07
N LEU A 129 -6.62 4.97 -15.14
CA LEU A 129 -7.01 5.59 -13.87
C LEU A 129 -6.83 7.10 -13.96
N TRP A 130 -7.91 7.84 -13.71
CA TRP A 130 -7.93 9.29 -13.77
C TRP A 130 -8.34 9.84 -12.42
N PHE A 131 -7.66 10.91 -12.01
CA PHE A 131 -8.14 11.78 -10.97
C PHE A 131 -9.14 12.78 -11.57
N GLN A 132 -10.35 12.80 -11.02
CA GLN A 132 -11.37 13.78 -11.37
C GLN A 132 -11.53 14.78 -10.24
N SER A 133 -11.37 16.06 -10.58
CA SER A 133 -11.56 17.19 -9.67
C SER A 133 -12.79 18.00 -10.07
N PRO A 134 -13.45 18.68 -9.11
CA PRO A 134 -14.44 19.72 -9.38
C PRO A 134 -13.98 20.81 -10.36
N ASP A 135 -12.68 21.06 -10.38
CA ASP A 135 -12.01 21.93 -11.34
C ASP A 135 -11.47 21.08 -12.50
N PRO A 136 -12.02 21.20 -13.73
CA PRO A 136 -11.60 20.37 -14.85
C PRO A 136 -10.14 20.58 -15.24
N THR A 137 -9.54 21.73 -14.90
CA THR A 137 -8.11 22.00 -15.17
C THR A 137 -7.15 21.18 -14.30
N ARG A 138 -7.67 20.58 -13.22
CA ARG A 138 -6.89 19.76 -12.26
C ARG A 138 -7.13 18.26 -12.42
N SER A 139 -7.88 17.85 -13.45
CA SER A 139 -8.05 16.42 -13.74
C SER A 139 -6.79 15.88 -14.41
N LEU A 140 -6.29 14.75 -13.92
CA LEU A 140 -5.00 14.20 -14.34
C LEU A 140 -5.09 12.69 -14.54
N THR A 141 -4.40 12.19 -15.55
CA THR A 141 -4.23 10.75 -15.74
C THR A 141 -3.14 10.25 -14.80
N LEU A 142 -3.48 9.26 -13.97
CA LEU A 142 -2.56 8.68 -12.99
C LEU A 142 -1.88 7.43 -13.55
N VAL A 143 -2.67 6.59 -14.23
CA VAL A 143 -2.22 5.33 -14.84
C VAL A 143 -2.73 5.25 -16.26
N GLU A 144 -1.82 4.99 -17.20
CA GLU A 144 -2.15 4.70 -18.59
C GLU A 144 -2.12 3.18 -18.87
N PRO A 145 -3.08 2.62 -19.63
CA PRO A 145 -3.20 1.18 -19.81
C PRO A 145 -1.99 0.50 -20.46
N LEU A 146 -1.25 1.26 -21.29
CA LEU A 146 -0.16 0.74 -22.11
C LEU A 146 1.22 1.08 -21.53
N GLU A 147 1.26 1.89 -20.47
CA GLU A 147 2.51 2.30 -19.85
C GLU A 147 2.74 1.52 -18.53
N PRO A 148 3.97 1.11 -18.25
CA PRO A 148 4.28 0.44 -17.01
C PRO A 148 4.05 1.39 -15.83
N PHE A 149 3.31 0.91 -14.83
CA PHE A 149 3.12 1.60 -13.55
C PHE A 149 3.45 0.67 -12.38
N GLY A 150 3.77 1.28 -11.25
CA GLY A 150 4.05 0.62 -9.97
C GLY A 150 3.07 1.06 -8.90
N VAL A 151 2.83 0.20 -7.92
CA VAL A 151 1.99 0.48 -6.74
C VAL A 151 2.76 0.04 -5.50
N THR A 152 3.20 1.00 -4.69
CA THR A 152 3.82 0.73 -3.39
C THR A 152 2.83 1.02 -2.29
N LEU A 153 2.56 0.03 -1.45
CA LEU A 153 1.72 0.23 -0.27
C LEU A 153 2.58 0.66 0.91
N LEU A 154 2.25 1.80 1.50
CA LEU A 154 2.85 2.35 2.71
C LEU A 154 1.83 2.29 3.84
N SER A 155 2.27 2.11 5.08
CA SER A 155 1.37 2.16 6.23
C SER A 155 2.06 2.66 7.49
N THR A 156 1.27 3.17 8.42
CA THR A 156 1.74 3.48 9.78
C THR A 156 2.10 2.20 10.53
N PRO A 157 2.95 2.25 11.58
CA PRO A 157 3.27 1.07 12.38
C PRO A 157 2.07 0.41 13.08
N ARG A 158 0.97 1.16 13.27
CA ARG A 158 -0.28 0.64 13.86
C ARG A 158 -1.25 0.10 12.81
N HIS A 159 -0.93 0.27 11.53
CA HIS A 159 -1.78 -0.04 10.38
C HIS A 159 -3.20 0.57 10.47
N ASP A 160 -3.31 1.73 11.11
CA ASP A 160 -4.53 2.55 11.16
C ASP A 160 -4.65 3.50 9.97
N ARG A 161 -3.55 3.71 9.22
CA ARG A 161 -3.52 4.44 7.97
C ARG A 161 -2.64 3.73 6.96
N ALA A 162 -3.08 3.67 5.72
CA ALA A 162 -2.28 3.21 4.60
C ALA A 162 -2.36 4.19 3.43
N VAL A 163 -1.33 4.18 2.59
CA VAL A 163 -1.24 4.96 1.36
C VAL A 163 -0.75 4.07 0.25
N ALA A 164 -1.49 4.03 -0.86
CA ALA A 164 -1.02 3.49 -2.12
C ALA A 164 -0.29 4.59 -2.88
N VAL A 165 1.00 4.39 -3.12
CA VAL A 165 1.84 5.28 -3.93
C VAL A 165 1.94 4.68 -5.32
N LEU A 166 1.26 5.31 -6.27
CA LEU A 166 1.28 4.96 -7.68
C LEU A 166 2.44 5.69 -8.34
N THR A 167 3.32 4.95 -9.02
CA THR A 167 4.48 5.50 -9.73
C THR A 167 4.36 5.17 -11.20
N SER A 168 4.47 6.17 -12.07
CA SER A 168 4.50 6.01 -13.53
C SER A 168 5.45 7.03 -14.15
N THR A 169 5.65 6.92 -15.46
CA THR A 169 6.30 7.94 -16.31
C THR A 169 5.69 9.34 -16.14
N SER A 170 4.40 9.42 -15.81
CA SER A 170 3.66 10.66 -15.61
C SER A 170 3.89 11.28 -14.23
N GLY A 171 4.38 10.51 -13.26
CA GLY A 171 4.71 11.00 -11.93
C GLY A 171 4.40 10.03 -10.80
N THR A 172 4.40 10.57 -9.59
CA THR A 172 4.06 9.84 -8.36
C THR A 172 2.78 10.40 -7.78
N PHE A 173 1.82 9.52 -7.46
CA PHE A 173 0.51 9.89 -6.94
C PHE A 173 0.16 9.06 -5.71
N CYS A 174 -0.40 9.71 -4.69
CA CYS A 174 -0.70 9.04 -3.43
C CYS A 174 -2.22 8.98 -3.23
N VAL A 175 -2.72 7.80 -2.84
CA VAL A 175 -4.12 7.57 -2.47
C VAL A 175 -4.14 6.99 -1.07
N GLY A 176 -4.78 7.66 -0.12
CA GLY A 176 -4.80 7.29 1.29
C GLY A 176 -6.05 6.53 1.70
N CYS A 177 -5.97 5.86 2.84
CA CYS A 177 -7.10 5.22 3.52
C CYS A 177 -6.82 5.14 5.03
N SER A 178 -7.87 5.30 5.83
CA SER A 178 -7.83 5.10 7.28
C SER A 178 -8.60 3.84 7.65
N PHE A 179 -8.04 2.99 8.51
CA PHE A 179 -8.61 1.71 8.93
C PHE A 179 -8.97 1.72 10.41
N ASP A 180 -10.26 1.55 10.68
CA ASP A 180 -10.72 1.17 12.02
C ASP A 180 -10.28 -0.27 12.36
N ALA A 181 -10.56 -0.72 13.60
CA ALA A 181 -10.14 -2.04 14.05
C ALA A 181 -10.79 -3.20 13.26
N ALA A 182 -11.99 -3.02 12.72
CA ALA A 182 -12.69 -4.05 11.96
C ALA A 182 -12.15 -4.15 10.53
N ALA A 183 -12.04 -3.02 9.85
CA ALA A 183 -11.48 -2.91 8.50
C ALA A 183 -10.02 -3.39 8.47
N ARG A 184 -9.22 -3.06 9.49
CA ARG A 184 -7.83 -3.52 9.62
C ARG A 184 -7.72 -5.04 9.68
N ARG A 185 -8.63 -5.71 10.39
CA ARG A 185 -8.66 -7.19 10.44
C ARG A 185 -9.02 -7.78 9.08
N GLY A 186 -9.96 -7.16 8.35
CA GLY A 186 -10.30 -7.59 6.99
C GLY A 186 -9.15 -7.37 5.98
N ALA A 187 -8.35 -6.34 6.19
CA ALA A 187 -7.24 -5.95 5.32
C ALA A 187 -5.86 -6.47 5.76
N SER A 188 -5.78 -7.34 6.78
CA SER A 188 -4.51 -7.68 7.43
C SER A 188 -3.46 -8.22 6.45
N HIS A 189 -3.86 -9.12 5.55
CA HIS A 189 -2.95 -9.70 4.55
C HIS A 189 -2.33 -8.63 3.63
N LEU A 190 -3.10 -7.60 3.28
CA LEU A 190 -2.64 -6.50 2.46
C LEU A 190 -1.68 -5.61 3.25
N LEU A 191 -2.01 -5.30 4.49
CA LEU A 191 -1.21 -4.47 5.39
C LEU A 191 0.11 -5.14 5.80
N ASP A 192 0.17 -6.47 5.89
CA ASP A 192 1.39 -7.24 6.14
C ASP A 192 2.44 -7.04 5.01
N SER A 193 1.97 -6.78 3.79
CA SER A 193 2.80 -6.49 2.63
C SER A 193 3.19 -5.01 2.49
N ALA A 194 2.53 -4.12 3.25
CA ALA A 194 2.85 -2.70 3.24
C ALA A 194 4.23 -2.43 3.85
N PHE A 195 4.90 -1.38 3.37
CA PHE A 195 6.11 -0.85 3.99
C PHE A 195 5.75 0.14 5.09
N THR A 196 6.41 -0.01 6.22
CA THR A 196 6.19 0.80 7.41
C THR A 196 6.88 2.14 7.24
N VAL A 197 6.11 3.20 7.38
CA VAL A 197 6.57 4.59 7.29
C VAL A 197 6.33 5.28 8.63
N THR A 198 7.32 6.04 9.09
CA THR A 198 7.20 6.87 10.30
C THR A 198 6.23 8.03 10.07
N THR A 199 5.47 8.41 11.09
CA THR A 199 4.35 9.39 10.99
C THR A 199 4.73 10.76 10.47
N ASP A 200 6.02 11.13 10.51
CA ASP A 200 6.51 12.45 10.07
C ASP A 200 6.76 12.55 8.56
N GLU A 201 6.44 11.50 7.79
CA GLU A 201 6.57 11.55 6.33
C GLU A 201 5.33 12.13 5.67
N SER A 202 5.53 13.20 4.89
CA SER A 202 4.50 13.82 4.01
C SER A 202 3.83 12.80 3.08
N GLY A 203 4.51 11.71 2.75
CA GLY A 203 3.96 10.60 1.96
C GLY A 203 2.68 9.99 2.54
N LEU A 204 2.50 10.05 3.87
CA LEU A 204 1.27 9.55 4.50
C LEU A 204 0.07 10.47 4.27
N GLU A 205 0.27 11.77 4.03
CA GLU A 205 -0.82 12.74 3.85
C GLU A 205 -1.70 12.44 2.63
N ALA A 206 -1.16 11.70 1.66
CA ALA A 206 -1.82 11.32 0.42
C ALA A 206 -2.41 12.53 -0.32
N ILE A 207 -1.62 13.59 -0.47
CA ILE A 207 -2.03 14.79 -1.19
C ILE A 207 -2.26 14.46 -2.67
N GLY A 208 -3.47 14.74 -3.15
CA GLY A 208 -3.86 14.54 -4.55
C GLY A 208 -3.31 15.63 -5.48
N PRO A 209 -3.49 15.47 -6.80
CA PRO A 209 -3.02 16.45 -7.79
C PRO A 209 -3.58 17.88 -7.61
N ASP A 210 -4.70 18.02 -6.91
CA ASP A 210 -5.32 19.30 -6.61
C ASP A 210 -4.82 19.98 -5.32
N GLY A 211 -3.86 19.36 -4.62
CA GLY A 211 -3.29 19.88 -3.37
C GLY A 211 -4.07 19.48 -2.11
N GLU A 212 -5.17 18.75 -2.26
CA GLU A 212 -6.02 18.30 -1.14
C GLU A 212 -5.79 16.82 -0.83
N PRO A 213 -5.97 16.36 0.43
CA PRO A 213 -5.88 14.93 0.76
C PRO A 213 -6.82 14.08 -0.10
N LEU A 214 -6.27 13.09 -0.79
CA LEU A 214 -7.00 12.11 -1.58
C LEU A 214 -7.12 10.82 -0.76
N THR A 215 -8.19 10.71 0.01
CA THR A 215 -8.47 9.55 0.85
C THR A 215 -9.73 8.84 0.39
N LEU A 216 -9.72 7.51 0.44
CA LEU A 216 -10.86 6.66 0.09
C LEU A 216 -11.39 5.93 1.34
N ALA A 217 -12.64 5.50 1.29
CA ALA A 217 -13.17 4.54 2.25
C ALA A 217 -12.42 3.20 2.15
N PRO A 218 -12.30 2.41 3.24
CA PRO A 218 -11.56 1.15 3.22
C PRO A 218 -11.96 0.18 2.12
N ASP A 219 -13.26 -0.03 1.91
CA ASP A 219 -13.74 -0.96 0.88
C ASP A 219 -13.39 -0.48 -0.53
N ASP A 220 -13.48 0.84 -0.78
CA ASP A 220 -13.11 1.45 -2.06
C ASP A 220 -11.61 1.41 -2.31
N PHE A 221 -10.81 1.62 -1.26
CA PHE A 221 -9.37 1.51 -1.33
C PHE A 221 -8.92 0.09 -1.67
N LEU A 222 -9.48 -0.91 -0.98
CA LEU A 222 -9.18 -2.32 -1.26
C LEU A 222 -9.63 -2.73 -2.67
N ARG A 223 -10.83 -2.29 -3.08
CA ARG A 223 -11.34 -2.50 -4.44
C ARG A 223 -10.42 -1.87 -5.48
N LEU A 224 -9.95 -0.64 -5.26
CA LEU A 224 -8.99 0.02 -6.16
C LEU A 224 -7.71 -0.81 -6.31
N LEU A 225 -7.11 -1.25 -5.20
CA LEU A 225 -5.89 -2.05 -5.22
C LEU A 225 -6.10 -3.39 -5.95
N GLN A 226 -7.21 -4.06 -5.69
CA GLN A 226 -7.58 -5.28 -6.41
C GLN A 226 -7.72 -5.02 -7.91
N THR A 227 -8.37 -3.92 -8.31
CA THR A 227 -8.53 -3.60 -9.72
C THR A 227 -7.20 -3.27 -10.39
N LEU A 228 -6.30 -2.52 -9.73
CA LEU A 228 -4.95 -2.27 -10.24
C LEU A 228 -4.13 -3.57 -10.41
N GLY A 229 -4.24 -4.50 -9.46
CA GLY A 229 -3.62 -5.82 -9.56
C GLY A 229 -4.20 -6.69 -10.68
N ASN A 230 -5.48 -6.51 -11.01
CA ASN A 230 -6.11 -7.17 -12.15
C ASN A 230 -5.65 -6.60 -13.50
N ILE A 231 -5.35 -5.29 -13.55
CA ILE A 231 -4.79 -4.62 -14.74
C ILE A 231 -3.36 -5.11 -14.99
N ASP A 232 -2.50 -5.06 -13.98
CA ASP A 232 -1.14 -5.59 -14.05
C ASP A 232 -0.74 -6.23 -12.73
N ARG A 233 -0.58 -7.56 -12.73
CA ARG A 233 -0.20 -8.33 -11.54
C ARG A 233 1.17 -7.95 -11.00
N GLY A 234 2.06 -7.44 -11.85
CA GLY A 234 3.41 -7.03 -11.48
C GLY A 234 3.50 -5.63 -10.88
N CYS A 235 2.40 -4.85 -10.84
CA CYS A 235 2.45 -3.46 -10.40
C CYS A 235 2.92 -3.32 -8.94
N PHE A 236 2.58 -4.27 -8.06
CA PHE A 236 2.98 -4.23 -6.64
C PHE A 236 4.46 -4.49 -6.38
N ASP A 237 5.16 -5.05 -7.36
CA ASP A 237 6.60 -5.30 -7.32
C ASP A 237 7.38 -4.34 -8.24
N ARG A 238 6.71 -3.28 -8.75
CA ARG A 238 7.29 -2.32 -9.69
C ARG A 238 7.42 -0.94 -9.06
N LEU A 239 8.52 -0.25 -9.37
CA LEU A 239 8.68 1.19 -9.17
C LEU A 239 9.07 1.82 -10.50
N VAL A 240 8.46 2.94 -10.84
CA VAL A 240 8.78 3.70 -12.05
C VAL A 240 9.03 5.15 -11.66
N LEU A 241 10.31 5.50 -11.51
CA LEU A 241 10.76 6.81 -11.05
C LEU A 241 11.76 7.39 -12.06
N SER A 242 12.06 8.67 -11.88
CA SER A 242 13.17 9.34 -12.54
C SER A 242 14.08 9.98 -11.48
N ASP A 243 15.37 10.05 -11.78
CA ASP A 243 16.32 10.79 -10.95
C ASP A 243 16.21 12.31 -11.21
N ALA A 244 16.99 13.11 -10.48
CA ALA A 244 17.02 14.56 -10.62
C ALA A 244 17.46 15.07 -12.01
N ARG A 245 18.02 14.20 -12.86
CA ARG A 245 18.44 14.48 -14.25
C ARG A 245 17.43 13.96 -15.27
N GLY A 246 16.33 13.35 -14.81
CA GLY A 246 15.33 12.71 -15.66
C GLY A 246 15.71 11.31 -16.14
N ALA A 247 16.83 10.75 -15.66
CA ALA A 247 17.23 9.39 -16.03
C ALA A 247 16.34 8.37 -15.30
N PRO A 248 15.99 7.23 -15.96
CA PRO A 248 15.04 6.28 -15.39
C PRO A 248 15.61 5.58 -14.16
N LEU A 249 14.82 5.51 -13.09
CA LEU A 249 15.06 4.63 -11.94
C LEU A 249 13.87 3.68 -11.84
N VAL A 250 14.04 2.47 -12.36
CA VAL A 250 12.95 1.50 -12.51
C VAL A 250 13.31 0.21 -11.78
N LEU A 251 12.46 -0.20 -10.85
CA LEU A 251 12.50 -1.52 -10.24
C LEU A 251 11.43 -2.38 -10.88
N ASN A 252 11.79 -3.55 -11.40
CA ASN A 252 10.85 -4.56 -11.86
C ASN A 252 11.07 -5.83 -11.06
N GLY A 253 10.09 -6.27 -10.27
CA GLY A 253 10.15 -7.56 -9.55
C GLY A 253 9.37 -8.71 -10.20
N GLY A 254 8.74 -8.45 -11.36
CA GLY A 254 8.00 -9.42 -12.17
C GLY A 254 8.89 -10.42 -12.92
N GLU A 255 8.53 -10.76 -14.16
CA GLU A 255 9.25 -11.76 -14.97
C GLU A 255 10.71 -11.39 -15.24
N ARG A 256 10.97 -10.10 -15.49
CA ARG A 256 12.32 -9.54 -15.59
C ARG A 256 12.65 -8.87 -14.27
N ARG A 257 13.32 -9.59 -13.37
CA ARG A 257 13.76 -9.04 -12.10
C ARG A 257 15.00 -8.17 -12.32
N GLU A 258 14.80 -6.87 -12.54
CA GLU A 258 15.88 -5.92 -12.78
C GLU A 258 15.67 -4.62 -12.01
N LEU A 259 16.79 -4.01 -11.60
CA LEU A 259 16.85 -2.63 -11.13
C LEU A 259 17.65 -1.82 -12.15
N ARG A 260 16.97 -0.89 -12.82
CA ARG A 260 17.55 0.03 -13.80
C ARG A 260 17.78 1.39 -13.15
N VAL A 261 18.97 1.93 -13.32
CA VAL A 261 19.37 3.23 -12.79
C VAL A 261 20.15 3.98 -13.87
N GLY A 262 19.46 4.89 -14.56
CA GLY A 262 19.92 5.47 -15.82
C GLY A 262 20.22 4.38 -16.84
N ASP A 263 21.46 4.37 -17.34
CA ASP A 263 21.93 3.38 -18.32
C ASP A 263 22.42 2.07 -17.67
N ARG A 264 22.51 2.03 -16.34
CA ARG A 264 22.99 0.86 -15.60
C ARG A 264 21.83 -0.07 -15.32
N VAL A 265 22.01 -1.37 -15.58
CA VAL A 265 21.00 -2.41 -15.31
C VAL A 265 21.61 -3.45 -14.39
N LEU A 266 20.94 -3.70 -13.26
CA LEU A 266 21.29 -4.72 -12.28
C LEU A 266 20.28 -5.86 -12.38
N ASP A 267 20.75 -7.09 -12.59
CA ASP A 267 19.92 -8.28 -12.63
C ASP A 267 19.69 -8.81 -11.21
N LEU A 268 18.46 -8.69 -10.71
CA LEU A 268 18.06 -9.14 -9.38
C LEU A 268 17.85 -10.66 -9.30
N SER A 269 17.95 -11.36 -10.43
CA SER A 269 17.97 -12.83 -10.51
C SER A 269 19.37 -13.41 -10.34
N ALA A 270 20.41 -12.57 -10.42
CA ALA A 270 21.81 -12.96 -10.24
C ALA A 270 22.34 -12.51 -8.88
N PRO A 271 23.47 -13.09 -8.40
CA PRO A 271 24.08 -12.67 -7.15
C PRO A 271 24.37 -11.17 -7.10
N ILE A 272 23.90 -10.51 -6.04
CA ILE A 272 24.10 -9.07 -5.81
C ILE A 272 24.53 -8.81 -4.38
N GLU A 273 25.40 -7.81 -4.20
CA GLU A 273 25.78 -7.31 -2.90
C GLU A 273 25.10 -5.99 -2.65
N TRP A 274 24.55 -5.81 -1.45
CA TRP A 274 24.00 -4.53 -1.05
C TRP A 274 24.12 -4.33 0.46
N ARG A 275 24.17 -3.06 0.89
CA ARG A 275 24.13 -2.66 2.29
C ARG A 275 23.55 -1.26 2.45
N GLY A 276 22.91 -1.02 3.59
CA GLY A 276 22.51 0.32 3.99
C GLY A 276 23.71 1.09 4.54
N ILE A 277 23.85 2.35 4.14
CA ILE A 277 24.87 3.27 4.66
C ILE A 277 24.21 4.56 5.15
N VAL A 278 24.85 5.26 6.08
CA VAL A 278 24.52 6.63 6.47
C VAL A 278 25.79 7.45 6.41
N PHE A 279 25.72 8.66 5.86
CA PHE A 279 26.87 9.55 5.82
C PHE A 279 26.42 10.99 6.02
N GLN A 280 27.37 11.86 6.38
CA GLN A 280 27.15 13.27 6.59
C GLN A 280 27.93 14.06 5.57
N GLU A 281 27.33 15.13 5.04
CA GLU A 281 27.99 16.02 4.09
C GLU A 281 27.78 17.47 4.51
N GLY A 282 28.87 18.23 4.51
CA GLY A 282 28.85 19.65 4.81
C GLY A 282 28.26 20.44 3.65
N LEU A 283 27.24 21.24 3.93
CA LEU A 283 26.61 22.20 3.02
C LEU A 283 26.90 23.62 3.54
N GLY A 284 28.14 24.07 3.38
CA GLY A 284 28.60 25.35 3.91
C GLY A 284 28.57 25.39 5.44
N GLN A 285 27.57 26.08 6.02
CA GLN A 285 27.37 26.19 7.47
C GLN A 285 26.38 25.16 8.04
N ALA A 286 25.84 24.28 7.19
CA ALA A 286 24.90 23.22 7.59
C ALA A 286 25.52 21.83 7.37
N ILE A 287 24.98 20.82 8.06
CA ILE A 287 25.30 19.40 7.81
C ILE A 287 24.02 18.72 7.35
N ALA A 288 24.05 18.08 6.19
CA ALA A 288 23.01 17.17 5.77
C ALA A 288 23.39 15.74 6.13
N VAL A 289 22.41 14.99 6.63
CA VAL A 289 22.54 13.55 6.90
C VAL A 289 21.83 12.81 5.77
N TYR A 290 22.53 11.90 5.13
CA TYR A 290 22.01 11.09 4.04
C TYR A 290 21.89 9.63 4.46
N GLN A 291 20.82 9.00 4.02
CA GLN A 291 20.69 7.55 3.99
C GLN A 291 21.01 7.06 2.59
N GLY A 292 21.87 6.05 2.49
CA GLY A 292 22.27 5.43 1.23
C GLY A 292 21.96 3.94 1.18
N THR A 293 21.78 3.42 -0.02
CA THR A 293 21.78 1.98 -0.31
C THR A 293 22.88 1.74 -1.33
N TRP A 294 24.00 1.18 -0.87
CA TRP A 294 25.11 0.79 -1.71
C TRP A 294 24.80 -0.56 -2.36
N ILE A 295 25.04 -0.67 -3.67
CA ILE A 295 24.70 -1.84 -4.47
C ILE A 295 25.86 -2.15 -5.41
N ARG A 296 26.27 -3.42 -5.47
CA ARG A 296 27.34 -3.90 -6.34
C ARG A 296 26.96 -5.20 -7.04
N GLN A 297 27.15 -5.23 -8.35
CA GLN A 297 27.03 -6.42 -9.18
C GLN A 297 28.12 -6.43 -10.27
N GLY A 298 29.03 -7.40 -10.20
CA GLY A 298 30.20 -7.44 -11.07
C GLY A 298 31.08 -6.19 -10.87
N SER A 299 31.30 -5.45 -11.96
CA SER A 299 32.01 -4.16 -11.97
C SER A 299 31.10 -2.94 -11.77
N THR A 300 29.78 -3.15 -11.71
CA THR A 300 28.83 -2.04 -11.54
C THR A 300 28.63 -1.75 -10.06
N GLU A 301 28.86 -0.49 -9.68
CA GLU A 301 28.66 0.03 -8.34
C GLU A 301 27.79 1.29 -8.40
N ILE A 302 26.77 1.34 -7.54
CA ILE A 302 25.79 2.43 -7.48
C ILE A 302 25.42 2.65 -6.02
N VAL A 303 25.23 3.92 -5.64
CA VAL A 303 24.65 4.27 -4.34
C VAL A 303 23.38 5.06 -4.56
N LEU A 304 22.24 4.47 -4.21
CA LEU A 304 20.99 5.23 -4.12
C LEU A 304 21.05 6.06 -2.84
N VAL A 305 20.73 7.34 -2.89
CA VAL A 305 20.83 8.26 -1.73
C VAL A 305 19.54 9.04 -1.54
N SER A 306 19.18 9.26 -0.28
CA SER A 306 18.06 10.10 0.11
C SER A 306 18.43 10.93 1.34
N LEU A 307 17.83 12.10 1.48
CA LEU A 307 17.99 12.91 2.68
C LEU A 307 17.32 12.20 3.85
N LEU A 308 18.06 12.02 4.95
CA LEU A 308 17.47 11.58 6.20
C LEU A 308 16.88 12.83 6.88
N PRO A 309 15.56 12.85 7.20
CA PRO A 309 15.00 13.97 7.93
C PRO A 309 15.73 14.11 9.26
N SER A 310 15.98 15.37 9.66
CA SER A 310 16.61 15.67 10.94
C SER A 310 15.87 14.94 12.05
N LEU A 311 16.59 14.12 12.83
CA LEU A 311 16.10 13.28 13.95
C LEU A 311 15.47 14.08 15.11
N MET A 312 15.14 15.35 14.89
CA MET A 312 14.45 16.21 15.83
C MET A 312 12.97 15.81 15.81
N SER A 313 12.63 14.88 16.70
CA SER A 313 11.28 14.55 17.19
C SER A 313 10.55 13.37 16.53
N ALA A 314 9.81 12.63 17.37
CA ALA A 314 8.71 11.69 17.09
C ALA A 314 8.98 10.20 16.74
N GLY A 315 9.91 9.84 15.85
CA GLY A 315 10.01 8.43 15.38
C GLY A 315 10.39 7.37 16.45
N ALA A 316 11.31 7.71 17.35
CA ALA A 316 11.73 6.81 18.44
C ALA A 316 10.77 6.82 19.65
N GLN A 317 9.99 7.90 19.82
CA GLN A 317 9.06 8.05 20.94
C GLN A 317 7.80 7.19 20.77
N GLY A 318 7.26 7.07 19.55
CA GLY A 318 6.07 6.24 19.31
C GLY A 318 6.26 4.74 19.50
N ILE A 319 7.48 4.22 19.26
CA ILE A 319 7.84 2.81 19.51
C ILE A 319 8.21 2.60 21.00
N ALA A 320 8.82 3.61 21.64
CA ALA A 320 9.21 3.54 23.05
C ALA A 320 8.04 3.70 24.04
N GLU A 321 7.00 4.48 23.72
CA GLU A 321 5.85 4.71 24.63
C GLU A 321 4.97 3.47 24.84
N ASN A 322 5.00 2.48 23.94
CA ASN A 322 4.25 1.21 24.10
C ASN A 322 5.14 -0.02 24.45
N GLY A 323 6.43 0.21 24.73
CA GLY A 323 7.20 -0.60 25.70
C GLY A 323 7.45 -2.10 25.43
N SER A 324 7.11 -2.68 24.28
CA SER A 324 7.47 -4.07 24.01
C SER A 324 7.68 -4.40 22.53
N LEU A 325 8.93 -4.73 22.19
CA LEU A 325 9.29 -5.35 20.90
C LEU A 325 8.50 -6.65 20.64
N ALA A 326 8.00 -7.31 21.69
CA ALA A 326 7.22 -8.54 21.56
C ALA A 326 5.82 -8.32 20.97
N GLY A 327 5.34 -7.07 20.91
CA GLY A 327 4.07 -6.70 20.28
C GLY A 327 4.21 -6.10 18.88
N LEU A 328 5.43 -6.01 18.33
CA LEU A 328 5.65 -5.48 16.98
C LEU A 328 5.27 -6.49 15.91
N ASP A 329 4.63 -6.01 14.86
CA ASP A 329 4.29 -6.82 13.70
C ASP A 329 5.54 -7.27 12.92
N ARG A 330 5.43 -8.39 12.22
CA ARG A 330 6.52 -8.96 11.40
C ARG A 330 6.92 -8.03 10.26
N SER A 331 5.95 -7.31 9.68
CA SER A 331 6.17 -6.27 8.66
C SER A 331 7.07 -5.16 9.19
N VAL A 332 6.78 -4.65 10.39
CA VAL A 332 7.57 -3.61 11.06
C VAL A 332 8.99 -4.11 11.37
N LEU A 333 9.13 -5.33 11.90
CA LEU A 333 10.46 -5.92 12.17
C LEU A 333 11.28 -6.15 10.89
N ARG A 334 10.63 -6.59 9.80
CA ARG A 334 11.25 -6.70 8.47
C ARG A 334 11.79 -5.35 8.03
N ASP A 335 10.98 -4.30 8.13
CA ASP A 335 11.34 -2.96 7.65
C ASP A 335 12.43 -2.32 8.52
N LEU A 336 12.37 -2.47 9.84
CA LEU A 336 13.44 -2.03 10.75
C LEU A 336 14.77 -2.69 10.41
N ARG A 337 14.78 -4.00 10.12
CA ARG A 337 15.98 -4.72 9.69
C ARG A 337 16.52 -4.16 8.36
N LEU A 338 15.65 -3.90 7.39
CA LEU A 338 16.05 -3.35 6.09
C LEU A 338 16.52 -1.89 6.20
N MET A 339 16.04 -1.13 7.18
CA MET A 339 16.45 0.25 7.40
C MET A 339 17.82 0.39 8.08
N GLN A 340 18.32 -0.67 8.72
CA GLN A 340 19.65 -0.67 9.34
C GLN A 340 20.71 -0.23 8.33
N ALA A 341 21.55 0.69 8.76
CA ALA A 341 22.57 1.29 7.94
C ALA A 341 23.80 1.62 8.78
N VAL A 342 24.97 1.47 8.18
CA VAL A 342 26.26 1.65 8.85
C VAL A 342 26.81 3.06 8.53
N PRO A 343 27.37 3.79 9.51
CA PRO A 343 28.06 5.04 9.24
C PRO A 343 29.26 4.82 8.32
N GLU A 344 29.33 5.56 7.22
CA GLU A 344 30.42 5.47 6.23
C GLU A 344 30.82 6.86 5.72
N GLU A 345 31.96 6.93 5.04
CA GLU A 345 32.36 8.14 4.32
C GLU A 345 31.41 8.38 3.13
N PRO A 346 31.20 9.66 2.74
CA PRO A 346 30.36 9.97 1.59
C PRO A 346 30.89 9.28 0.32
N PRO A 347 30.06 8.50 -0.39
CA PRO A 347 30.49 7.84 -1.62
C PRO A 347 30.83 8.87 -2.72
N PRO A 348 31.61 8.54 -3.76
CA PRO A 348 31.87 9.46 -4.86
C PRO A 348 30.58 9.93 -5.57
N VAL A 349 30.53 11.19 -5.99
CA VAL A 349 29.30 11.84 -6.51
C VAL A 349 28.78 11.15 -7.78
N GLU A 350 29.67 10.65 -8.63
CA GLU A 350 29.36 9.91 -9.86
C GLU A 350 28.70 8.54 -9.64
N GLN A 351 28.78 8.03 -8.41
CA GLN A 351 28.10 6.80 -7.99
C GLN A 351 26.73 7.08 -7.37
N ARG A 352 26.47 8.31 -6.94
CA ARG A 352 25.24 8.69 -6.22
C ARG A 352 24.08 8.90 -7.18
N VAL A 353 22.94 8.32 -6.83
CA VAL A 353 21.67 8.58 -7.52
C VAL A 353 20.62 8.92 -6.47
N ALA A 354 20.04 10.12 -6.59
CA ALA A 354 19.02 10.58 -5.65
C ALA A 354 17.73 9.78 -5.85
N ILE A 355 17.10 9.39 -4.74
CA ILE A 355 15.79 8.75 -4.70
C ILE A 355 15.00 9.28 -3.51
N ASP A 356 13.67 9.35 -3.65
CA ASP A 356 12.80 9.66 -2.52
C ASP A 356 12.91 8.57 -1.44
N ARG A 357 12.88 8.98 -0.17
CA ARG A 357 13.02 8.09 0.98
C ARG A 357 11.92 7.05 1.02
N LEU A 358 10.71 7.41 0.55
CA LEU A 358 9.55 6.50 0.48
C LEU A 358 9.85 5.22 -0.31
N PHE A 359 10.79 5.27 -1.26
CA PHE A 359 11.14 4.15 -2.13
C PHE A 359 12.41 3.40 -1.72
N MET A 360 13.12 3.86 -0.69
CA MET A 360 14.31 3.16 -0.18
C MET A 360 13.99 1.77 0.33
N LEU A 361 12.93 1.64 1.14
CA LEU A 361 12.49 0.37 1.71
C LEU A 361 12.07 -0.65 0.64
N PRO A 362 11.19 -0.30 -0.32
CA PRO A 362 10.86 -1.15 -1.46
C PRO A 362 12.07 -1.67 -2.22
N VAL A 363 13.04 -0.79 -2.53
CA VAL A 363 14.27 -1.20 -3.24
C VAL A 363 15.10 -2.16 -2.39
N ARG A 364 15.34 -1.85 -1.11
CA ARG A 364 16.08 -2.74 -0.20
C ARG A 364 15.40 -4.09 -0.03
N TYR A 365 14.07 -4.12 -0.01
CA TYR A 365 13.30 -5.36 0.05
C TYR A 365 13.53 -6.23 -1.19
N ALA A 366 13.51 -5.64 -2.40
CA ALA A 366 13.82 -6.36 -3.63
C ALA A 366 15.27 -6.89 -3.65
N LEU A 367 16.22 -6.09 -3.19
CA LEU A 367 17.63 -6.48 -3.07
C LEU A 367 17.85 -7.60 -2.03
N ASP A 368 17.14 -7.60 -0.90
CA ASP A 368 17.25 -8.68 0.10
C ASP A 368 16.74 -10.03 -0.42
N ARG A 369 15.80 -10.01 -1.37
CA ARG A 369 15.26 -11.20 -2.03
C ARG A 369 16.13 -11.72 -3.18
N ALA A 370 17.08 -10.92 -3.66
CA ALA A 370 18.00 -11.35 -4.69
C ALA A 370 18.99 -12.41 -4.16
N PRO A 371 19.52 -13.29 -5.01
CA PRO A 371 20.52 -14.26 -4.58
C PRO A 371 21.74 -13.56 -3.98
N ARG A 372 22.26 -14.11 -2.88
CA ARG A 372 23.50 -13.61 -2.28
C ARG A 372 24.69 -14.32 -2.90
N PRO A 373 25.83 -13.64 -3.13
CA PRO A 373 27.04 -14.30 -3.59
C PRO A 373 27.46 -15.37 -2.58
N SER A 374 27.58 -16.60 -3.05
CA SER A 374 28.08 -17.70 -2.24
C SER A 374 29.53 -17.40 -1.84
N LYS A 375 29.90 -17.60 -0.58
CA LYS A 375 31.30 -17.43 -0.10
C LYS A 375 32.33 -18.24 -0.92
N HIS A 376 31.88 -19.23 -1.69
CA HIS A 376 32.72 -20.07 -2.55
C HIS A 376 33.23 -19.38 -3.83
N SER A 377 32.59 -18.31 -4.31
CA SER A 377 33.04 -17.58 -5.50
C SER A 377 34.20 -16.61 -5.22
N MET A 378 34.33 -16.09 -4.00
CA MET A 378 35.49 -15.26 -3.60
C MET A 378 36.80 -16.05 -3.53
N GLY A 379 36.76 -17.33 -3.14
CA GLY A 379 37.96 -18.16 -2.99
C GLY A 379 38.62 -18.59 -4.31
N ARG A 380 37.93 -18.44 -5.46
CA ARG A 380 38.49 -18.77 -6.78
C ARG A 380 39.12 -17.58 -7.48
N ALA A 381 38.60 -16.37 -7.26
CA ALA A 381 39.22 -15.14 -7.77
C ALA A 381 40.56 -14.84 -7.08
N GLN A 382 40.68 -15.16 -5.79
CA GLN A 382 41.89 -14.92 -5.00
C GLN A 382 42.99 -15.99 -5.17
N ARG A 383 42.80 -16.96 -6.08
CA ARG A 383 43.80 -17.99 -6.44
C ARG A 383 44.33 -17.86 -7.88
N GLN A 384 43.94 -16.80 -8.58
CA GLN A 384 44.39 -16.51 -9.95
C GLN A 384 45.25 -15.24 -10.06
N ASP A 385 45.45 -14.54 -8.94
CA ASP A 385 46.56 -13.61 -8.73
C ASP A 385 47.62 -14.30 -7.86
#